data_AF-A0A059X7A5-F1
#
_entry.id   AF-A0A059X7A5-F1
#
_cell.length_a   1.000
_cell.length_b   1.000
_cell.length_c   1.000
_cell.angle_alpha   90.00
_cell.angle_beta   90.00
_cell.angle_gamma   90.00
#
_symmetry.space_group_name_H-M   'P 1'
#
loop_
_entity.id
_entity.type
_entity.pdbx_description
1 polymer ?
#
loop_
_entity_poly.entity_id
_entity_poly.type
_entity_poly.pdbx_seq_one_letter_code
_entity_poly.pdbx_strand_id
1 'polypeptide(L)'
;FLNTNKKAIDALAPALAETFVDIPRTKHMPKYEKQLKRFKKLASGNLILGFPSFADECATELEAAIEQTDTSGRFAPKITEWRNNWCQKDASGKFVFKDGGQNYRKMHALANIYQELLDSMSSQGLYDFDDMVMESVQAIETSDELRLNLQERYQYVLVDEFQDTNKAQLRMLVALGDNPVHEGRPNIMAVGDDDQAIYAFQGAEASNMATFVKLYGTEPIVLSTNYRSDESILKVAEAVADQISDRLESVVPGVAKKLVAA
;
A
#
# COMPACT_ATOMS: atom_id res chain seq x y z
N PHE A 1 1.29 3.38 18.16
CA PHE A 1 1.97 3.40 16.85
C PHE A 1 3.10 4.42 16.78
N LEU A 2 2.82 5.74 16.85
CA LEU A 2 3.83 6.80 16.71
C LEU A 2 5.03 6.64 17.65
N ASN A 3 4.79 6.31 18.92
CA ASN A 3 5.85 6.10 19.91
C ASN A 3 6.73 4.89 19.57
N THR A 4 6.13 3.82 19.03
CA THR A 4 6.84 2.62 18.57
C THR A 4 7.75 2.96 17.39
N ASN A 5 7.20 3.66 16.38
CA ASN A 5 7.98 4.08 15.22
C ASN A 5 9.11 5.04 15.61
N LYS A 6 8.86 5.99 16.53
CA LYS A 6 9.90 6.89 17.02
C LYS A 6 11.04 6.14 17.71
N LYS A 7 10.71 5.18 18.60
CA LYS A 7 11.72 4.32 19.24
C LYS A 7 12.52 3.53 18.22
N ALA A 8 11.87 2.99 17.19
CA ALA A 8 12.54 2.27 16.12
C ALA A 8 13.51 3.18 15.34
N ILE A 9 13.05 4.36 14.90
CA ILE A 9 13.88 5.35 14.20
C ILE A 9 15.11 5.71 15.03
N ASP A 10 14.93 6.01 16.32
CA ASP A 10 16.04 6.40 17.22
C ASP A 10 17.04 5.25 17.43
N ALA A 11 16.56 4.03 17.57
CA ALA A 11 17.41 2.85 17.72
C ALA A 11 18.18 2.50 16.43
N LEU A 12 17.60 2.78 15.26
CA LEU A 12 18.14 2.43 13.95
C LEU A 12 19.06 3.50 13.36
N ALA A 13 18.85 4.77 13.69
CA ALA A 13 19.58 5.89 13.10
C ALA A 13 21.13 5.79 13.24
N PRO A 14 21.71 5.38 14.39
CA PRO A 14 23.17 5.23 14.50
C PRO A 14 23.72 4.16 13.54
N ALA A 15 23.03 3.03 13.48
CA ALA A 15 23.36 1.86 12.67
C ALA A 15 23.21 2.12 11.16
N LEU A 16 22.19 2.90 10.77
CA LEU A 16 21.93 3.29 9.40
C LEU A 16 23.13 4.06 8.83
N ALA A 17 23.60 5.04 9.58
CA ALA A 17 24.66 5.90 9.11
C ALA A 17 26.00 5.18 8.93
N GLU A 18 26.31 4.19 9.77
CA GLU A 18 27.48 3.31 9.58
C GLU A 18 27.35 2.43 8.34
N THR A 19 26.14 1.99 8.02
CA THR A 19 25.87 1.07 6.91
C THR A 19 26.00 1.77 5.55
N PHE A 20 25.61 3.04 5.48
CA PHE A 20 25.48 3.79 4.22
C PHE A 20 26.48 4.96 4.07
N VAL A 21 27.59 4.96 4.82
CA VAL A 21 28.67 5.97 4.68
C VAL A 21 29.15 6.08 3.23
N ASP A 22 29.39 4.93 2.59
CA ASP A 22 29.91 4.83 1.24
C ASP A 22 28.80 4.59 0.20
N ILE A 23 29.15 4.80 -1.07
CA ILE A 23 28.32 4.37 -2.20
C ILE A 23 28.05 2.86 -2.06
N PRO A 24 26.78 2.40 -2.15
CA PRO A 24 26.47 1.00 -2.02
C PRO A 24 27.15 0.11 -3.05
N ARG A 25 27.76 -0.97 -2.57
CA ARG A 25 28.55 -1.91 -3.39
C ARG A 25 28.22 -3.33 -2.99
N THR A 26 28.26 -4.24 -3.96
CA THR A 26 28.04 -5.68 -3.77
C THR A 26 29.00 -6.30 -2.76
N LYS A 27 30.26 -5.85 -2.69
CA LYS A 27 31.19 -6.30 -1.64
C LYS A 27 30.74 -6.01 -0.20
N HIS A 28 29.74 -5.15 0.00
CA HIS A 28 29.18 -4.79 1.30
C HIS A 28 27.84 -5.49 1.61
N MET A 29 27.39 -6.47 0.81
CA MET A 29 26.14 -7.22 1.08
C MET A 29 25.99 -7.71 2.53
N PRO A 30 27.03 -8.26 3.20
CA PRO A 30 26.91 -8.67 4.60
C PRO A 30 26.54 -7.53 5.56
N LYS A 31 26.90 -6.27 5.24
CA LYS A 31 26.49 -5.10 6.05
C LYS A 31 24.99 -4.82 5.89
N TYR A 32 24.46 -4.93 4.67
CA TYR A 32 23.04 -4.70 4.39
C TYR A 32 22.17 -5.79 5.01
N GLU A 33 22.58 -7.07 4.93
CA GLU A 33 21.90 -8.17 5.62
C GLU A 33 21.90 -8.01 7.15
N LYS A 34 23.01 -7.54 7.72
CA LYS A 34 23.07 -7.22 9.16
C LYS A 34 22.10 -6.10 9.53
N GLN A 35 21.98 -5.09 8.68
CA GLN A 35 21.02 -4.00 8.87
C GLN A 35 19.57 -4.49 8.74
N LEU A 36 19.29 -5.35 7.75
CA LEU A 36 17.98 -6.02 7.60
C LEU A 36 17.59 -6.79 8.87
N LYS A 37 18.53 -7.54 9.46
CA LYS A 37 18.29 -8.24 10.74
C LYS A 37 17.95 -7.28 11.88
N ARG A 38 18.52 -6.07 11.89
CA ARG A 38 18.19 -5.04 12.89
C ARG A 38 16.77 -4.51 12.67
N PHE A 39 16.36 -4.27 11.42
CA PHE A 39 14.98 -3.90 11.09
C PHE A 39 13.99 -4.99 11.51
N LYS A 40 14.23 -6.24 11.10
CA LYS A 40 13.38 -7.40 11.48
C LYS A 40 13.28 -7.66 12.98
N LYS A 41 14.25 -7.20 13.78
CA LYS A 41 14.19 -7.31 15.26
C LYS A 41 13.28 -6.25 15.88
N LEU A 42 13.17 -5.08 15.25
CA LEU A 42 12.36 -3.95 15.71
C LEU A 42 11.00 -3.87 15.01
N ALA A 43 10.82 -4.66 13.95
CA ALA A 43 9.54 -5.04 13.39
C ALA A 43 8.60 -5.48 14.52
N SER A 44 7.40 -4.90 14.53
CA SER A 44 6.39 -5.18 15.55
C SER A 44 5.09 -5.72 14.94
N GLY A 45 5.11 -5.99 13.63
CA GLY A 45 3.95 -6.45 12.89
C GLY A 45 2.92 -5.35 12.66
N ASN A 46 1.71 -5.77 12.33
CA ASN A 46 0.60 -4.87 12.05
C ASN A 46 0.08 -4.25 13.34
N LEU A 47 0.56 -3.05 13.65
CA LEU A 47 0.33 -2.39 14.94
C LEU A 47 -1.08 -1.78 15.08
N ILE A 48 -1.68 -1.29 13.98
CA ILE A 48 -3.04 -0.72 13.94
C ILE A 48 -3.64 -1.02 12.56
N LEU A 49 -4.88 -1.54 12.50
CA LEU A 49 -5.69 -1.68 11.26
C LEU A 49 -4.94 -2.34 10.07
N GLY A 50 -4.04 -3.29 10.34
CA GLY A 50 -3.28 -3.96 9.29
C GLY A 50 -2.20 -3.08 8.63
N PHE A 51 -1.79 -1.96 9.24
CA PHE A 51 -0.66 -1.17 8.77
C PHE A 51 0.67 -1.68 9.38
N PRO A 52 1.69 -1.94 8.55
CA PRO A 52 3.01 -2.34 9.02
C PRO A 52 3.64 -1.23 9.88
N SER A 53 4.51 -1.60 10.82
CA SER A 53 5.32 -0.60 11.51
C SER A 53 6.38 -0.01 10.58
N PHE A 54 6.95 1.14 10.93
CA PHE A 54 8.05 1.74 10.17
C PHE A 54 9.21 0.75 9.94
N ALA A 55 9.51 -0.08 10.95
CA ALA A 55 10.57 -1.07 10.86
C ALA A 55 10.21 -2.24 9.92
N ASP A 56 8.92 -2.59 9.82
CA ASP A 56 8.43 -3.61 8.89
C ASP A 56 8.59 -3.13 7.44
N GLU A 57 8.12 -1.92 7.10
CA GLU A 57 8.26 -1.36 5.75
C GLU A 57 9.74 -1.24 5.33
N CYS A 58 10.59 -0.68 6.21
CA CYS A 58 12.02 -0.61 5.98
C CYS A 58 12.64 -2.00 5.72
N ALA A 59 12.20 -3.02 6.47
CA ALA A 59 12.71 -4.39 6.33
C ALA A 59 12.27 -5.01 5.00
N THR A 60 10.98 -4.94 4.68
CA THR A 60 10.42 -5.53 3.46
C THR A 60 11.06 -4.94 2.21
N GLU A 61 11.17 -3.60 2.13
CA GLU A 61 11.80 -2.97 0.98
C GLU A 61 13.30 -3.26 0.90
N LEU A 62 14.01 -3.30 2.04
CA LEU A 62 15.44 -3.61 2.02
C LEU A 62 15.69 -5.08 1.64
N GLU A 63 14.84 -5.99 2.09
CA GLU A 63 14.90 -7.41 1.71
C GLU A 63 14.70 -7.58 0.20
N ALA A 64 13.66 -6.96 -0.37
CA ALA A 64 13.44 -6.95 -1.82
C ALA A 64 14.63 -6.35 -2.58
N ALA A 65 15.20 -5.25 -2.07
CA ALA A 65 16.38 -4.63 -2.69
C ALA A 65 17.62 -5.53 -2.63
N ILE A 66 17.79 -6.32 -1.57
CA ILE A 66 18.87 -7.31 -1.43
C ILE A 66 18.68 -8.44 -2.44
N GLU A 67 17.48 -9.00 -2.53
CA GLU A 67 17.15 -10.11 -3.44
C GLU A 67 17.29 -9.72 -4.92
N GLN A 68 16.90 -8.49 -5.26
CA GLN A 68 17.00 -7.97 -6.63
C GLN A 68 18.40 -7.48 -7.01
N THR A 69 19.34 -7.41 -6.06
CA THR A 69 20.71 -6.94 -6.36
C THR A 69 21.53 -8.06 -6.99
N ASP A 70 21.93 -7.87 -8.25
CA ASP A 70 22.95 -8.72 -8.88
C ASP A 70 24.31 -8.57 -8.17
N THR A 71 24.77 -9.67 -7.58
CA THR A 71 26.02 -9.71 -6.81
C THR A 71 27.27 -9.83 -7.68
N SER A 72 27.12 -10.10 -8.98
CA SER A 72 28.24 -10.16 -9.93
C SER A 72 28.80 -8.78 -10.29
N GLY A 73 27.96 -7.72 -10.16
CA GLY A 73 28.33 -6.34 -10.42
C GLY A 73 29.20 -5.72 -9.33
N ARG A 74 29.77 -4.52 -9.59
CA ARG A 74 30.55 -3.75 -8.60
C ARG A 74 29.68 -2.91 -7.67
N PHE A 75 28.52 -2.47 -8.16
CA PHE A 75 27.62 -1.54 -7.49
C PHE A 75 26.33 -2.23 -7.14
N ALA A 76 25.67 -1.77 -6.07
CA ALA A 76 24.37 -2.28 -5.65
C ALA A 76 23.29 -1.21 -5.94
N PRO A 77 22.75 -1.14 -7.18
CA PRO A 77 21.83 -0.08 -7.57
C PRO A 77 20.53 -0.12 -6.76
N LYS A 78 19.95 -1.30 -6.53
CA LYS A 78 18.71 -1.47 -5.74
C LYS A 78 18.87 -1.03 -4.28
N ILE A 79 20.02 -1.31 -3.68
CA ILE A 79 20.37 -0.80 -2.35
C ILE A 79 20.55 0.74 -2.35
N THR A 80 21.06 1.29 -3.45
CA THR A 80 21.19 2.75 -3.61
C THR A 80 19.84 3.43 -3.72
N GLU A 81 18.92 2.85 -4.48
CA GLU A 81 17.53 3.27 -4.60
C GLU A 81 16.84 3.26 -3.24
N TRP A 82 16.88 2.13 -2.52
CA TRP A 82 16.35 2.02 -1.16
C TRP A 82 16.90 3.11 -0.23
N ARG A 83 18.23 3.31 -0.20
CA ARG A 83 18.85 4.35 0.64
C ARG A 83 18.33 5.74 0.27
N ASN A 84 18.23 6.05 -1.01
CA ASN A 84 17.76 7.36 -1.46
C ASN A 84 16.26 7.58 -1.18
N ASN A 85 15.47 6.50 -1.15
CA ASN A 85 14.06 6.56 -0.78
C ASN A 85 13.89 6.87 0.71
N TRP A 86 14.63 6.17 1.57
CA TRP A 86 14.46 6.25 3.03
C TRP A 86 15.34 7.27 3.75
N CYS A 87 16.47 7.66 3.16
CA CYS A 87 17.51 8.42 3.84
C CYS A 87 17.79 9.76 3.15
N GLN A 88 18.29 10.72 3.94
CA GLN A 88 18.85 11.99 3.48
C GLN A 88 20.14 12.28 4.23
N LYS A 89 20.94 13.22 3.74
CA LYS A 89 22.10 13.73 4.49
C LYS A 89 21.67 14.80 5.47
N ASP A 90 22.18 14.73 6.69
CA ASP A 90 22.08 15.83 7.66
C ASP A 90 23.10 16.94 7.36
N ALA A 91 23.11 17.99 8.19
CA ALA A 91 24.05 19.11 8.05
C ALA A 91 25.53 18.69 8.19
N SER A 92 25.82 17.52 8.78
CA SER A 92 27.16 16.96 8.89
C SER A 92 27.54 16.06 7.70
N GLY A 93 26.63 15.88 6.73
CA GLY A 93 26.81 15.01 5.57
C GLY A 93 26.56 13.53 5.85
N LYS A 94 26.07 13.17 7.05
CA LYS A 94 25.80 11.80 7.48
C LYS A 94 24.39 11.38 7.06
N PHE A 95 24.23 10.13 6.61
CA PHE A 95 22.91 9.61 6.25
C PHE A 95 22.06 9.36 7.50
N VAL A 96 20.87 9.95 7.51
CA VAL A 96 19.81 9.79 8.51
C VAL A 96 18.51 9.46 7.78
N PHE A 97 17.52 8.90 8.47
CA PHE A 97 16.19 8.73 7.89
C PHE A 97 15.61 10.09 7.48
N LYS A 98 14.89 10.13 6.36
CA LYS A 98 14.07 11.28 5.99
C LYS A 98 13.06 11.57 7.11
N ASP A 99 12.80 12.85 7.35
CA ASP A 99 12.05 13.36 8.51
C ASP A 99 12.75 13.11 9.87
N GLY A 100 13.41 11.97 10.11
CA GLY A 100 14.21 11.72 11.32
C GLY A 100 13.42 11.84 12.63
N GLY A 101 12.09 11.75 12.55
CA GLY A 101 11.17 12.05 13.65
C GLY A 101 11.05 13.54 13.98
N GLN A 102 11.39 14.47 13.08
CA GLN A 102 11.20 15.90 13.27
C GLN A 102 9.70 16.24 13.36
N ASN A 103 8.87 15.60 12.55
CA ASN A 103 7.42 15.75 12.62
C ASN A 103 6.77 14.95 13.75
N TYR A 104 7.50 14.08 14.46
CA TYR A 104 6.94 13.25 15.53
C TYR A 104 6.16 14.07 16.56
N ARG A 105 6.71 15.22 16.99
CA ARG A 105 6.02 16.11 17.94
C ARG A 105 4.71 16.65 17.37
N LYS A 106 4.71 17.06 16.10
CA LYS A 106 3.50 17.57 15.42
C LYS A 106 2.46 16.46 15.24
N MET A 107 2.88 15.27 14.79
CA MET A 107 2.01 14.11 14.62
C MET A 107 1.44 13.63 15.96
N HIS A 108 2.23 13.65 17.03
CA HIS A 108 1.76 13.28 18.37
C HIS A 108 0.77 14.33 18.93
N ALA A 109 1.02 15.62 18.70
CA ALA A 109 0.07 16.66 19.07
C ALA A 109 -1.25 16.53 18.29
N LEU A 110 -1.17 16.28 16.98
CA LEU A 110 -2.34 16.02 16.15
C LEU A 110 -3.11 14.79 16.61
N ALA A 111 -2.42 13.69 16.93
CA ALA A 111 -3.06 12.46 17.41
C ALA A 111 -3.85 12.69 18.70
N ASN A 112 -3.34 13.51 19.62
CA ASN A 112 -4.07 13.86 20.84
C ASN A 112 -5.35 14.65 20.52
N ILE A 113 -5.25 15.68 19.67
CA ILE A 113 -6.41 16.50 19.27
C ILE A 113 -7.44 15.63 18.52
N TYR A 114 -6.95 14.75 17.65
CA TYR A 114 -7.81 13.84 16.89
C TYR A 114 -8.56 12.87 17.81
N GLN A 115 -7.89 12.33 18.84
CA GLN A 115 -8.56 11.49 19.84
C GLN A 115 -9.64 12.26 20.61
N GLU A 116 -9.36 13.49 21.03
CA GLU A 116 -10.34 14.34 21.71
C GLU A 116 -11.57 14.63 20.81
N LEU A 117 -11.35 14.83 19.50
CA LEU A 117 -12.43 14.99 18.53
C LEU A 117 -13.28 13.72 18.43
N LEU A 118 -12.66 12.55 18.27
CA LEU A 118 -13.36 11.27 18.19
C LEU A 118 -14.17 10.99 19.47
N ASP A 119 -13.58 11.23 20.64
CA ASP A 119 -14.27 11.04 21.93
C ASP A 119 -15.48 11.99 22.04
N SER A 120 -15.35 13.23 21.56
CA SER A 120 -16.43 14.21 21.55
C SER A 120 -17.57 13.81 20.60
N MET A 121 -17.24 13.37 19.38
CA MET A 121 -18.22 12.89 18.40
C MET A 121 -18.95 11.65 18.91
N SER A 122 -18.21 10.67 19.43
CA SER A 122 -18.75 9.44 20.00
C SER A 122 -19.70 9.70 21.17
N SER A 123 -19.35 10.62 22.08
CA SER A 123 -20.22 10.98 23.22
C SER A 123 -21.56 11.62 22.82
N GLN A 124 -21.66 12.13 21.58
CA GLN A 124 -22.85 12.73 21.00
C GLN A 124 -23.57 11.81 20.01
N GLY A 125 -23.02 10.61 19.74
CA GLY A 125 -23.54 9.69 18.71
C GLY A 125 -23.43 10.24 17.29
N LEU A 126 -22.38 11.04 17.02
CA LEU A 126 -22.12 11.62 15.70
C LEU A 126 -21.14 10.75 14.92
N TYR A 127 -21.32 10.71 13.60
CA TYR A 127 -20.44 10.06 12.64
C TYR A 127 -20.15 11.04 11.50
N ASP A 128 -18.91 11.08 11.04
CA ASP A 128 -18.58 11.66 9.73
C ASP A 128 -18.61 10.61 8.61
N PHE A 129 -18.25 11.00 7.38
CA PHE A 129 -18.29 10.10 6.23
C PHE A 129 -17.27 8.96 6.31
N ASP A 130 -16.11 9.21 6.91
CA ASP A 130 -15.06 8.20 7.05
C ASP A 130 -15.46 7.21 8.15
N ASP A 131 -16.03 7.71 9.25
CA ASP A 131 -16.55 6.89 10.34
C ASP A 131 -17.63 5.92 9.85
N MET A 132 -18.53 6.36 8.96
CA MET A 132 -19.58 5.49 8.40
C MET A 132 -18.99 4.24 7.76
N VAL A 133 -17.87 4.35 7.04
CA VAL A 133 -17.20 3.21 6.41
C VAL A 133 -16.40 2.42 7.44
N MET A 134 -15.60 3.11 8.25
CA MET A 134 -14.68 2.49 9.20
C MET A 134 -15.39 1.71 10.30
N GLU A 135 -16.44 2.28 10.90
CA GLU A 135 -17.24 1.65 11.94
C GLU A 135 -18.04 0.48 11.37
N SER A 136 -18.54 0.59 10.13
CA SER A 136 -19.19 -0.53 9.44
C SER A 136 -18.21 -1.69 9.23
N VAL A 137 -16.99 -1.42 8.76
CA VAL A 137 -15.95 -2.46 8.61
C VAL A 137 -15.64 -3.09 9.96
N GLN A 138 -15.43 -2.29 10.99
CA GLN A 138 -15.11 -2.77 12.33
C GLN A 138 -16.24 -3.64 12.89
N ALA A 139 -17.50 -3.25 12.72
CA ALA A 139 -18.64 -4.03 13.17
C ALA A 139 -18.72 -5.39 12.44
N ILE A 140 -18.47 -5.43 11.13
CA ILE A 140 -18.45 -6.66 10.34
C ILE A 140 -17.27 -7.55 10.77
N GLU A 141 -16.09 -6.99 11.00
CA GLU A 141 -14.91 -7.78 11.39
C GLU A 141 -14.98 -8.33 12.82
N THR A 142 -15.71 -7.66 13.72
CA THR A 142 -15.76 -8.01 15.16
C THR A 142 -17.02 -8.78 15.57
N SER A 143 -18.11 -8.73 14.79
CA SER A 143 -19.35 -9.45 15.07
C SER A 143 -19.59 -10.54 14.03
N ASP A 144 -19.32 -11.80 14.42
CA ASP A 144 -19.55 -12.96 13.56
C ASP A 144 -21.02 -13.08 13.12
N GLU A 145 -21.98 -12.75 14.00
CA GLU A 145 -23.41 -12.78 13.68
C GLU A 145 -23.75 -11.79 12.57
N LEU A 146 -23.28 -10.54 12.69
CA LEU A 146 -23.49 -9.51 11.68
C LEU A 146 -22.83 -9.91 10.36
N ARG A 147 -21.56 -10.36 10.42
CA ARG A 147 -20.82 -10.79 9.24
C ARG A 147 -21.55 -11.91 8.50
N LEU A 148 -21.95 -12.97 9.20
CA LEU A 148 -22.63 -14.11 8.60
C LEU A 148 -23.99 -13.70 8.00
N ASN A 149 -24.74 -12.83 8.67
CA ASN A 149 -26.01 -12.30 8.13
C ASN A 149 -25.79 -11.52 6.83
N LEU A 150 -24.76 -10.68 6.78
CA LEU A 150 -24.45 -9.88 5.60
C LEU A 150 -23.88 -10.75 4.46
N GLN A 151 -23.05 -11.73 4.78
CA GLN A 151 -22.53 -12.71 3.80
C GLN A 151 -23.67 -13.53 3.18
N GLU A 152 -24.64 -13.98 3.98
CA GLU A 152 -25.83 -14.70 3.48
C GLU A 152 -26.73 -13.79 2.61
N ARG A 153 -26.82 -12.50 2.96
CA ARG A 153 -27.61 -11.53 2.22
C ARG A 153 -26.94 -11.10 0.90
N TYR A 154 -25.63 -10.93 0.90
CA TYR A 154 -24.84 -10.41 -0.22
C TYR A 154 -23.97 -11.50 -0.83
N GLN A 155 -24.62 -12.50 -1.41
CA GLN A 155 -23.94 -13.66 -2.02
C GLN A 155 -23.17 -13.33 -3.30
N TYR A 156 -23.46 -12.19 -3.93
CA TYR A 156 -22.80 -11.69 -5.14
C TYR A 156 -22.60 -10.18 -4.99
N VAL A 157 -21.36 -9.72 -5.15
CA VAL A 157 -21.00 -8.31 -4.98
C VAL A 157 -20.36 -7.80 -6.26
N LEU A 158 -20.93 -6.73 -6.83
CA LEU A 158 -20.33 -5.98 -7.93
C LEU A 158 -19.77 -4.67 -7.38
N VAL A 159 -18.51 -4.39 -7.70
CA VAL A 159 -17.84 -3.15 -7.34
C VAL A 159 -17.44 -2.45 -8.63
N ASP A 160 -17.98 -1.26 -8.84
CA ASP A 160 -17.61 -0.38 -9.95
C ASP A 160 -16.54 0.63 -9.51
N GLU A 161 -15.81 1.21 -10.46
CA GLU A 161 -14.73 2.18 -10.21
C GLU A 161 -13.71 1.71 -9.15
N PHE A 162 -13.30 0.44 -9.24
CA PHE A 162 -12.49 -0.20 -8.21
C PHE A 162 -11.09 0.44 -8.04
N GLN A 163 -10.58 1.14 -9.06
CA GLN A 163 -9.34 1.90 -8.97
C GLN A 163 -9.38 3.02 -7.92
N ASP A 164 -10.57 3.53 -7.62
CA ASP A 164 -10.78 4.63 -6.67
C ASP A 164 -11.12 4.14 -5.26
N THR A 165 -11.10 2.83 -5.05
CA THR A 165 -11.36 2.21 -3.75
C THR A 165 -10.19 2.48 -2.78
N ASN A 166 -10.51 2.82 -1.53
CA ASN A 166 -9.51 2.95 -0.46
C ASN A 166 -9.38 1.66 0.37
N LYS A 167 -8.38 1.61 1.26
CA LYS A 167 -8.11 0.41 2.07
C LYS A 167 -9.27 -0.02 2.98
N ALA A 168 -10.06 0.91 3.51
CA ALA A 168 -11.20 0.59 4.35
C ALA A 168 -12.32 -0.10 3.55
N GLN A 169 -12.62 0.42 2.37
CA GLN A 169 -13.58 -0.18 1.45
C GLN A 169 -13.10 -1.56 0.97
N LEU A 170 -11.81 -1.72 0.67
CA LEU A 170 -11.24 -3.04 0.34
C LEU A 170 -11.42 -4.03 1.50
N ARG A 171 -11.17 -3.62 2.75
CA ARG A 171 -11.41 -4.47 3.93
C ARG A 171 -12.86 -4.88 4.08
N MET A 172 -13.80 -3.98 3.79
CA MET A 172 -15.23 -4.31 3.78
C MET A 172 -15.53 -5.43 2.78
N LEU A 173 -15.01 -5.31 1.55
CA LEU A 173 -15.20 -6.33 0.51
C LEU A 173 -14.61 -7.68 0.92
N VAL A 174 -13.41 -7.68 1.49
CA VAL A 174 -12.78 -8.91 2.01
C VAL A 174 -13.63 -9.53 3.10
N ALA A 175 -14.09 -8.75 4.08
CA ALA A 175 -14.92 -9.26 5.17
C ALA A 175 -16.26 -9.84 4.69
N LEU A 176 -16.85 -9.27 3.63
CA LEU A 176 -18.06 -9.79 2.99
C LEU A 176 -17.78 -11.01 2.08
N GLY A 177 -16.59 -11.14 1.52
CA GLY A 177 -16.22 -12.27 0.66
C GLY A 177 -15.65 -13.47 1.42
N ASP A 178 -15.07 -13.27 2.60
CA ASP A 178 -14.35 -14.31 3.35
C ASP A 178 -15.31 -15.25 4.12
N ASN A 179 -16.28 -15.82 3.42
CA ASN A 179 -17.12 -16.89 3.94
C ASN A 179 -16.50 -18.25 3.60
N PRO A 180 -16.28 -19.15 4.57
CA PRO A 180 -15.74 -20.49 4.33
C PRO A 180 -16.49 -21.31 3.29
N VAL A 181 -17.80 -21.07 3.11
CA VAL A 181 -18.64 -21.75 2.09
C VAL A 181 -18.14 -21.48 0.66
N HIS A 182 -17.43 -20.38 0.44
CA HIS A 182 -16.87 -20.04 -0.87
C HIS A 182 -15.49 -20.65 -1.13
N GLU A 183 -14.91 -21.41 -0.19
CA GLU A 183 -13.62 -22.11 -0.35
C GLU A 183 -12.48 -21.18 -0.85
N GLY A 184 -12.47 -19.92 -0.39
CA GLY A 184 -11.50 -18.91 -0.82
C GLY A 184 -11.76 -18.30 -2.20
N ARG A 185 -12.93 -18.55 -2.80
CA ARG A 185 -13.33 -18.06 -4.13
C ARG A 185 -14.65 -17.29 -4.04
N PRO A 186 -14.66 -16.09 -3.45
CA PRO A 186 -15.88 -15.33 -3.28
C PRO A 186 -16.46 -14.86 -4.60
N ASN A 187 -17.78 -14.67 -4.64
CA ASN A 187 -18.49 -14.12 -5.80
C ASN A 187 -18.41 -12.58 -5.83
N ILE A 188 -17.19 -12.05 -5.91
CA ILE A 188 -16.94 -10.61 -6.04
C ILE A 188 -16.47 -10.32 -7.46
N MET A 189 -17.17 -9.43 -8.15
CA MET A 189 -16.76 -8.88 -9.43
C MET A 189 -16.36 -7.42 -9.22
N ALA A 190 -15.10 -7.09 -9.50
CA ALA A 190 -14.59 -5.72 -9.46
C ALA A 190 -14.31 -5.23 -10.89
N VAL A 191 -14.78 -4.03 -11.21
CA VAL A 191 -14.61 -3.36 -12.50
C VAL A 191 -13.87 -2.05 -12.24
N GLY A 192 -12.89 -1.73 -13.07
CA GLY A 192 -12.14 -0.49 -12.94
C GLY A 192 -11.10 -0.31 -14.04
N ASP A 193 -10.49 0.87 -14.07
CA ASP A 193 -9.45 1.26 -15.01
C ASP A 193 -8.33 2.02 -14.27
N ASP A 194 -7.15 1.41 -14.16
CA ASP A 194 -6.00 2.02 -13.47
C ASP A 194 -5.50 3.31 -14.15
N ASP A 195 -5.75 3.50 -15.46
CA ASP A 195 -5.39 4.75 -16.14
C ASP A 195 -6.30 5.92 -15.73
N GLN A 196 -7.41 5.64 -15.03
CA GLN A 196 -8.39 6.60 -14.55
C GLN A 196 -8.31 6.84 -13.03
N ALA A 197 -7.31 6.26 -12.34
CA ALA A 197 -7.14 6.43 -10.90
C ALA A 197 -6.68 7.86 -10.53
N ILE A 198 -7.63 8.79 -10.43
CA ILE A 198 -7.37 10.21 -10.15
C ILE A 198 -7.57 10.60 -8.67
N TYR A 199 -8.11 9.70 -7.84
CA TYR A 199 -8.42 9.97 -6.43
C TYR A 199 -7.34 9.55 -5.43
N ALA A 200 -6.09 9.36 -5.88
CA ALA A 200 -4.97 8.98 -4.99
C ALA A 200 -4.77 9.95 -3.80
N PHE A 201 -5.10 11.23 -3.97
CA PHE A 201 -5.03 12.23 -2.89
C PHE A 201 -6.06 12.02 -1.77
N GLN A 202 -7.10 11.22 -2.00
CA GLN A 202 -8.10 10.79 -1.00
C GLN A 202 -7.80 9.41 -0.42
N GLY A 203 -6.63 8.83 -0.74
CA GLY A 203 -6.23 7.51 -0.25
C GLY A 203 -6.75 6.34 -1.09
N ALA A 204 -7.26 6.60 -2.29
CA ALA A 204 -7.43 5.54 -3.29
C ALA A 204 -6.06 4.96 -3.67
N GLU A 205 -5.99 3.63 -3.77
CA GLU A 205 -4.76 2.94 -4.14
C GLU A 205 -5.00 2.19 -5.46
N ALA A 206 -4.43 2.68 -6.57
CA ALA A 206 -4.53 2.00 -7.87
C ALA A 206 -3.96 0.56 -7.83
N SER A 207 -3.04 0.29 -6.90
CA SER A 207 -2.52 -1.04 -6.57
C SER A 207 -3.58 -2.01 -6.05
N ASN A 208 -4.78 -1.55 -5.68
CA ASN A 208 -5.88 -2.40 -5.25
C ASN A 208 -6.32 -3.38 -6.34
N MET A 209 -6.27 -2.99 -7.61
CA MET A 209 -6.56 -3.90 -8.72
C MET A 209 -5.57 -5.07 -8.78
N ALA A 210 -4.27 -4.79 -8.70
CA ALA A 210 -3.22 -5.81 -8.66
C ALA A 210 -3.31 -6.66 -7.37
N THR A 211 -3.65 -6.03 -6.25
CA THR A 211 -3.85 -6.70 -4.96
C THR A 211 -5.03 -7.67 -5.01
N PHE A 212 -6.13 -7.30 -5.65
CA PHE A 212 -7.31 -8.14 -5.82
C PHE A 212 -7.00 -9.41 -6.64
N VAL A 213 -6.28 -9.24 -7.76
CA VAL A 213 -5.80 -10.37 -8.58
C VAL A 213 -4.94 -11.32 -7.75
N LYS A 214 -4.01 -10.78 -6.96
CA LYS A 214 -3.14 -11.57 -6.09
C LYS A 214 -3.90 -12.25 -4.95
N LEU A 215 -4.88 -11.57 -4.36
CA LEU A 215 -5.64 -12.04 -3.20
C LEU A 215 -6.51 -13.25 -3.55
N TYR A 216 -7.18 -13.21 -4.70
CA TYR A 216 -8.13 -14.25 -5.11
C TYR A 216 -7.61 -15.19 -6.21
N GLY A 217 -6.39 -14.95 -6.72
CA GLY A 217 -5.82 -15.74 -7.82
C GLY A 217 -6.69 -15.73 -9.07
N THR A 218 -7.41 -14.63 -9.32
CA THR A 218 -8.37 -14.51 -10.41
C THR A 218 -7.72 -14.02 -11.69
N GLU A 219 -8.26 -14.41 -12.85
CA GLU A 219 -7.80 -13.93 -14.15
C GLU A 219 -8.57 -12.65 -14.55
N PRO A 220 -7.88 -11.54 -14.84
CA PRO A 220 -8.52 -10.32 -15.32
C PRO A 220 -9.18 -10.52 -16.69
N ILE A 221 -10.38 -9.98 -16.87
CA ILE A 221 -11.02 -9.87 -18.17
C ILE A 221 -10.83 -8.44 -18.66
N VAL A 222 -10.10 -8.26 -19.76
CA VAL A 222 -9.86 -6.94 -20.36
C VAL A 222 -10.89 -6.64 -21.45
N LEU A 223 -11.61 -5.54 -21.30
CA LEU A 223 -12.55 -5.04 -22.31
C LEU A 223 -11.83 -4.06 -23.24
N SER A 224 -11.38 -4.54 -24.39
CA SER A 224 -10.59 -3.75 -25.35
C SER A 224 -11.42 -2.96 -26.36
N THR A 225 -12.71 -3.25 -26.50
CA THR A 225 -13.57 -2.55 -27.46
C THR A 225 -14.15 -1.27 -26.86
N ASN A 226 -13.81 -0.12 -27.44
CA ASN A 226 -14.36 1.17 -27.07
C ASN A 226 -15.54 1.52 -27.98
N TYR A 227 -16.69 1.80 -27.36
CA TYR A 227 -17.93 2.17 -28.05
C TYR A 227 -18.25 3.67 -27.97
N ARG A 228 -17.41 4.47 -27.31
CA ARG A 228 -17.67 5.89 -27.00
C ARG A 228 -16.94 6.85 -27.96
N SER A 229 -15.69 6.55 -28.28
CA SER A 229 -14.77 7.47 -28.94
C SER A 229 -14.22 6.86 -30.23
N ASP A 230 -14.01 7.71 -31.23
CA ASP A 230 -13.38 7.35 -32.50
C ASP A 230 -11.89 6.99 -32.34
N GLU A 231 -11.35 6.22 -33.28
CA GLU A 231 -9.96 5.78 -33.32
C GLU A 231 -8.96 6.95 -33.20
N SER A 232 -9.28 8.12 -33.77
CA SER A 232 -8.43 9.31 -33.67
C SER A 232 -8.27 9.83 -32.23
N ILE A 233 -9.33 9.77 -31.41
CA ILE A 233 -9.29 10.16 -30.00
C ILE A 233 -8.55 9.10 -29.18
N LEU A 234 -8.81 7.82 -29.46
CA LEU A 234 -8.15 6.71 -28.75
C LEU A 234 -6.63 6.75 -28.92
N LYS A 235 -6.13 7.02 -30.12
CA LYS A 235 -4.68 7.16 -30.36
C LYS A 235 -4.02 8.24 -29.53
N VAL A 236 -4.71 9.37 -29.33
CA VAL A 236 -4.19 10.46 -28.50
C VAL A 236 -4.23 10.06 -27.02
N ALA A 237 -5.31 9.44 -26.56
CA ALA A 237 -5.43 8.97 -25.18
C ALA A 237 -4.36 7.91 -24.85
N GLU A 238 -4.14 6.93 -25.74
CA GLU A 238 -3.12 5.88 -25.60
C GLU A 238 -1.71 6.50 -25.51
N ALA A 239 -1.37 7.45 -26.39
CA ALA A 239 -0.08 8.12 -26.37
C ALA A 239 0.20 8.94 -25.09
N VAL A 240 -0.86 9.38 -24.39
CA VAL A 240 -0.74 10.04 -23.07
C VAL A 240 -0.60 8.98 -21.98
N ALA A 241 -1.42 7.93 -21.99
CA ALA A 241 -1.40 6.86 -20.99
C ALA A 241 -0.07 6.09 -21.00
N ASP A 242 0.55 5.88 -22.16
CA ASP A 242 1.84 5.18 -22.31
C ASP A 242 3.02 5.87 -21.60
N GLN A 243 2.84 7.10 -21.12
CA GLN A 243 3.83 7.81 -20.32
C GLN A 243 3.81 7.41 -18.83
N ILE A 244 2.78 6.68 -18.39
CA ILE A 244 2.61 6.20 -17.02
C ILE A 244 3.46 4.93 -16.84
N SER A 245 4.39 4.94 -15.88
CA SER A 245 5.32 3.82 -15.64
C SER A 245 4.68 2.62 -14.93
N ASP A 246 3.71 2.88 -14.05
CA ASP A 246 3.20 1.90 -13.08
C ASP A 246 1.77 1.46 -13.40
N ARG A 247 1.49 1.20 -14.69
CA ARG A 247 0.19 0.71 -15.16
C ARG A 247 -0.03 -0.75 -14.78
N LEU A 248 -1.29 -1.18 -14.68
CA LEU A 248 -1.68 -2.54 -14.34
C LEU A 248 -1.07 -3.58 -15.29
N GLU A 249 -0.95 -3.25 -16.58
CA GLU A 249 -0.31 -4.11 -17.59
C GLU A 249 1.18 -4.37 -17.34
N SER A 250 1.88 -3.50 -16.59
CA SER A 250 3.28 -3.71 -16.22
C SER A 250 3.43 -4.58 -14.96
N VAL A 251 2.37 -4.67 -14.14
CA VAL A 251 2.39 -5.35 -12.84
C VAL A 251 1.71 -6.73 -12.89
N VAL A 252 0.65 -6.88 -13.69
CA VAL A 252 -0.16 -8.11 -13.77
C VAL A 252 0.09 -8.82 -15.11
N PRO A 253 0.70 -10.02 -15.09
CA PRO A 253 0.96 -10.78 -16.31
C PRO A 253 -0.33 -11.10 -17.08
N GLY A 254 -0.30 -10.91 -18.41
CA GLY A 254 -1.42 -11.27 -19.29
C GLY A 254 -2.47 -10.18 -19.49
N VAL A 255 -2.37 -9.05 -18.79
CA VAL A 255 -3.20 -7.86 -19.03
C VAL A 255 -2.62 -7.07 -20.21
N ALA A 256 -3.42 -6.86 -21.25
CA ALA A 256 -3.05 -6.04 -22.41
C ALA A 256 -4.15 -5.02 -22.72
N LYS A 257 -3.88 -3.73 -22.48
CA LYS A 257 -4.90 -2.66 -22.52
C LYS A 257 -4.99 -1.94 -23.87
N LYS A 258 -4.84 -2.66 -24.98
CA LYS A 258 -4.93 -2.05 -26.31
C LYS A 258 -6.39 -1.84 -26.72
N LEU A 259 -6.84 -0.59 -26.71
CA LEU A 259 -8.21 -0.24 -27.09
C LEU A 259 -8.42 -0.20 -28.61
N VAL A 260 -9.59 -0.63 -29.06
CA VAL A 260 -10.02 -0.59 -30.47
C VAL A 260 -11.42 0.02 -30.54
N ALA A 261 -11.60 1.02 -31.41
CA ALA A 261 -12.92 1.59 -31.67
C ALA A 261 -13.82 0.56 -32.39
N ALA A 262 -15.10 0.49 -31.99
CA ALA A 262 -16.10 -0.40 -32.57
C ALA A 262 -16.50 -0.03 -34.01
#